data_AF-A0A1H2LRS5-F1
#
_entry.id   AF-A0A1H2LRS5-F1
#
_cell.length_a   1.000
_cell.length_b   1.000
_cell.length_c   1.000
_cell.angle_alpha   90.00
_cell.angle_beta   90.00
_cell.angle_gamma   90.00
#
_symmetry.space_group_name_H-M   'P 1'
#
loop_
_entity.id
_entity.type
_entity.pdbx_description
1 polymer ?
#
loop_
_entity_poly.entity_id
_entity_poly.type
_entity_poly.pdbx_seq_one_letter_code
_entity_poly.pdbx_strand_id
1 'polypeptide(L)'
;MRRITGCLPLAAVLLVLAGCGDDSGGGSADDTAAPSAADSGEPASDDSGEPADEPAEEPAEEPVSDVACTDGAPEAVVSDPGDEPRALMELSPTAGDAAAVDMRMVTTTTASVDGQDSPTMPAPPMIMGMVVTVDAVTDDEITMTVEYDRVEVEGGDASMQAILDSMIGITGTVTTTRSGAFVEGKIDTASVDPTIAPTMQQFESQLANLTVPLPTEPVGIGATWDVATAVDSQGFTFCNTFSYTLTSFDGDAYELSADVAQRAEPTTIEQGGATAELIEASGTGTGTSAGRLSFPVAISGSSDTNTSIEMAVDDGSTEQTLEMEMAIEMEISPRE
;
A
#
# COMPACT_ATOMS: atom_id res chain seq x y z
N MET A 1 -40.83 14.28 -36.32
CA MET A 1 -39.45 14.76 -36.58
C MET A 1 -39.32 16.18 -36.05
N ARG A 2 -38.80 16.34 -34.83
CA ARG A 2 -38.42 17.63 -34.26
C ARG A 2 -36.98 17.48 -33.77
N ARG A 3 -36.06 18.20 -34.40
CA ARG A 3 -34.70 18.43 -33.89
C ARG A 3 -34.82 19.44 -32.75
N ILE A 4 -34.29 19.11 -31.59
CA ILE A 4 -33.99 20.08 -30.54
C ILE A 4 -32.48 20.07 -30.35
N THR A 5 -31.94 21.25 -30.59
CA THR A 5 -30.57 21.70 -30.31
C THR A 5 -30.42 21.92 -28.80
N GLY A 6 -29.32 21.44 -28.23
CA GLY A 6 -28.73 21.81 -26.93
C GLY A 6 -27.43 21.02 -26.83
N CYS A 7 -26.24 21.58 -27.01
CA CYS A 7 -25.61 22.65 -26.23
C CYS A 7 -25.75 22.37 -24.74
N LEU A 8 -24.90 21.44 -24.27
CA LEU A 8 -24.53 21.25 -22.87
C LEU A 8 -23.01 21.38 -22.80
N PRO A 9 -22.46 22.20 -21.91
CA PRO A 9 -21.02 22.45 -21.82
C PRO A 9 -20.31 21.24 -21.21
N LEU A 10 -19.20 20.85 -21.84
CA LEU A 10 -18.12 20.11 -21.20
C LEU A 10 -17.54 21.00 -20.08
N ALA A 11 -17.73 20.58 -18.83
CA ALA A 11 -16.94 21.01 -17.69
C ALA A 11 -17.20 20.05 -16.53
N ALA A 12 -16.14 19.68 -15.82
CA ALA A 12 -16.10 18.94 -14.56
C ALA A 12 -16.15 17.40 -14.63
N VAL A 13 -15.00 16.79 -14.96
CA VAL A 13 -14.50 15.58 -14.27
C VAL A 13 -13.00 15.74 -14.08
N LEU A 14 -12.62 16.65 -13.18
CA LEU A 14 -11.28 16.79 -12.62
C LEU A 14 -11.43 17.71 -11.42
N LEU A 15 -10.87 17.28 -10.28
CA LEU A 15 -10.98 17.86 -8.94
C LEU A 15 -12.31 17.61 -8.22
N VAL A 16 -12.35 16.54 -7.42
CA VAL A 16 -13.15 16.50 -6.19
C VAL A 16 -12.19 16.53 -5.01
N LEU A 17 -11.72 17.73 -4.66
CA LEU A 17 -11.39 18.14 -3.29
C LEU A 17 -11.58 19.68 -3.24
N ALA A 18 -12.73 20.11 -2.74
CA ALA A 18 -12.99 21.48 -2.27
C ALA A 18 -12.49 21.57 -0.82
N GLY A 19 -12.03 22.67 -0.23
CA GLY A 19 -12.15 24.09 -0.53
C GLY A 19 -12.60 24.84 0.74
N CYS A 20 -11.71 25.66 1.35
CA CYS A 20 -11.90 26.80 2.30
C CYS A 20 -10.54 27.01 3.00
N GLY A 21 -9.95 28.17 3.27
CA GLY A 21 -10.32 29.57 3.19
C GLY A 21 -9.51 30.34 4.25
N ASP A 22 -8.60 31.20 3.80
CA ASP A 22 -8.04 32.44 4.40
C ASP A 22 -7.41 32.50 5.82
N ASP A 23 -6.16 33.01 5.82
CA ASP A 23 -5.63 34.11 6.65
C ASP A 23 -4.47 33.86 7.65
N SER A 24 -3.45 34.71 7.42
CA SER A 24 -2.45 35.32 8.31
C SER A 24 -1.39 34.52 9.10
N GLY A 25 -0.12 34.86 8.81
CA GLY A 25 0.72 35.50 9.83
C GLY A 25 2.10 34.88 10.14
N GLY A 26 3.11 35.31 9.38
CA GLY A 26 4.40 35.89 9.84
C GLY A 26 5.30 35.18 10.85
N GLY A 27 6.61 35.12 10.54
CA GLY A 27 7.66 35.05 11.57
C GLY A 27 9.01 34.52 11.09
N SER A 28 9.95 35.43 10.81
CA SER A 28 11.35 35.18 10.45
C SER A 28 12.26 34.76 11.63
N ALA A 29 13.48 34.38 11.26
CA ALA A 29 14.77 34.44 11.97
C ALA A 29 15.21 33.11 12.63
N ASP A 30 16.49 32.70 12.59
CA ASP A 30 17.71 33.33 12.11
C ASP A 30 18.76 32.21 11.90
N ASP A 31 19.69 32.45 11.00
CA ASP A 31 20.72 31.55 10.53
C ASP A 31 22.07 32.00 11.09
N THR A 32 22.88 31.02 11.50
CA THR A 32 24.34 30.99 11.25
C THR A 32 25.37 31.59 12.23
N ALA A 33 26.34 30.69 12.43
CA ALA A 33 27.80 30.82 12.57
C ALA A 33 28.48 31.14 13.93
N ALA A 34 29.28 30.12 14.28
CA ALA A 34 30.60 30.09 14.89
C ALA A 34 31.56 31.27 14.56
N PRO A 35 32.75 31.32 15.18
CA PRO A 35 33.92 30.86 14.41
C PRO A 35 35.10 30.24 15.19
N SER A 36 35.80 29.33 14.49
CA SER A 36 37.25 29.23 14.17
C SER A 36 38.36 29.31 15.24
N ALA A 37 39.27 28.32 15.19
CA ALA A 37 40.75 28.42 15.21
C ALA A 37 41.34 26.99 15.30
N ALA A 38 42.53 26.61 14.83
CA ALA A 38 43.55 27.14 13.93
C ALA A 38 44.51 25.98 13.59
N ASP A 39 45.29 26.22 12.55
CA ASP A 39 46.17 25.36 11.76
C ASP A 39 47.56 25.05 12.36
N SER A 40 48.25 24.11 11.68
CA SER A 40 49.70 23.97 11.46
C SER A 40 50.47 22.91 12.28
N GLY A 41 51.02 21.92 11.56
CA GLY A 41 52.25 21.22 11.99
C GLY A 41 52.58 19.92 11.25
N GLU A 42 53.18 20.01 10.07
CA GLU A 42 53.90 18.92 9.39
C GLU A 42 55.42 19.07 9.61
N PRO A 43 56.23 17.99 9.54
CA PRO A 43 56.92 17.72 8.26
C PRO A 43 57.15 16.23 7.91
N ALA A 44 57.46 16.05 6.62
CA ALA A 44 57.64 14.83 5.85
C ALA A 44 58.78 13.87 6.27
N SER A 45 58.61 12.59 5.90
CA SER A 45 59.69 11.67 5.53
C SER A 45 59.19 10.67 4.48
N ASP A 46 60.00 10.52 3.45
CA ASP A 46 59.87 9.71 2.24
C ASP A 46 60.22 8.23 2.55
N ASP A 47 59.38 7.27 2.13
CA ASP A 47 59.83 5.89 1.91
C ASP A 47 58.95 5.22 0.84
N SER A 48 59.63 4.77 -0.22
CA SER A 48 59.05 4.07 -1.36
C SER A 48 59.05 2.56 -1.10
N GLY A 49 57.89 1.91 -1.18
CA GLY A 49 57.78 0.44 -1.13
C GLY A 49 56.46 -0.07 -1.70
N GLU A 50 56.57 -0.77 -2.84
CA GLU A 50 55.68 -1.75 -3.51
C GLU A 50 54.15 -1.77 -3.30
N PRO A 51 53.35 -1.97 -4.38
CA PRO A 51 51.90 -2.07 -4.28
C PRO A 51 51.51 -3.41 -3.64
N ALA A 52 50.82 -3.35 -2.51
CA ALA A 52 50.11 -4.49 -1.96
C ALA A 52 48.71 -4.55 -2.60
N ASP A 53 48.38 -5.71 -3.16
CA ASP A 53 47.06 -6.15 -3.61
C ASP A 53 45.90 -5.49 -2.85
N GLU A 54 45.11 -4.68 -3.55
CA GLU A 54 43.71 -4.45 -3.20
C GLU A 54 42.98 -5.79 -3.29
N PRO A 55 42.27 -6.25 -2.24
CA PRO A 55 41.29 -7.30 -2.43
C PRO A 55 40.24 -6.75 -3.39
N ALA A 56 40.02 -7.46 -4.50
CA ALA A 56 38.88 -7.21 -5.35
C ALA A 56 37.62 -7.19 -4.47
N GLU A 57 36.95 -6.04 -4.42
CA GLU A 57 35.56 -5.97 -3.98
C GLU A 57 34.79 -6.94 -4.87
N GLU A 58 34.41 -8.09 -4.31
CA GLU A 58 33.36 -8.91 -4.88
C GLU A 58 32.14 -8.01 -5.05
N PRO A 59 31.52 -7.95 -6.23
CA PRO A 59 30.27 -7.23 -6.37
C PRO A 59 29.30 -7.84 -5.36
N ALA A 60 28.70 -7.00 -4.52
CA ALA A 60 27.54 -7.40 -3.74
C ALA A 60 26.55 -8.06 -4.70
N GLU A 61 26.30 -9.35 -4.51
CA GLU A 61 25.23 -10.04 -5.21
C GLU A 61 23.94 -9.32 -4.83
N GLU A 62 23.32 -8.65 -5.80
CA GLU A 62 21.98 -8.10 -5.66
C GLU A 62 21.05 -9.23 -5.22
N PRO A 63 20.19 -9.05 -4.20
CA PRO A 63 19.26 -10.09 -3.82
C PRO A 63 18.34 -10.37 -5.01
N VAL A 64 18.48 -11.58 -5.55
CA VAL A 64 17.57 -12.18 -6.52
C VAL A 64 16.17 -12.25 -5.90
N SER A 65 15.24 -11.49 -6.47
CA SER A 65 13.82 -11.88 -6.47
C SER A 65 13.30 -11.85 -7.91
N ASP A 66 13.52 -12.97 -8.61
CA ASP A 66 12.84 -13.31 -9.87
C ASP A 66 11.34 -13.67 -9.63
N VAL A 67 10.70 -13.12 -8.61
CA VAL A 67 9.27 -13.32 -8.38
C VAL A 67 8.51 -12.33 -9.28
N ALA A 68 8.21 -12.78 -10.49
CA ALA A 68 7.43 -12.00 -11.43
C ALA A 68 5.99 -11.84 -10.93
N CYS A 69 5.43 -10.63 -11.05
CA CYS A 69 3.99 -10.42 -10.91
C CYS A 69 3.26 -11.11 -12.07
N THR A 70 2.90 -12.36 -11.86
CA THR A 70 2.10 -13.15 -12.80
C THR A 70 0.64 -13.15 -12.39
N ASP A 71 -0.26 -13.26 -13.37
CA ASP A 71 -1.67 -13.52 -13.12
C ASP A 71 -1.85 -14.84 -12.34
N GLY A 72 -2.41 -14.76 -11.13
CA GLY A 72 -2.66 -15.92 -10.27
C GLY A 72 -2.80 -15.55 -8.79
N ALA A 73 -3.17 -16.53 -7.97
CA ALA A 73 -3.13 -16.37 -6.51
C ALA A 73 -1.66 -16.19 -6.08
N PRO A 74 -1.35 -15.22 -5.21
CA PRO A 74 0.02 -14.97 -4.79
C PRO A 74 0.59 -16.15 -4.01
N GLU A 75 1.77 -16.61 -4.42
CA GLU A 75 2.50 -17.69 -3.76
C GLU A 75 3.69 -17.14 -2.97
N ALA A 76 3.93 -17.68 -1.78
CA ALA A 76 5.10 -17.38 -0.97
C ALA A 76 6.30 -18.20 -1.44
N VAL A 77 7.36 -17.54 -1.89
CA VAL A 77 8.61 -18.15 -2.33
C VAL A 77 9.66 -17.96 -1.24
N VAL A 78 10.01 -19.03 -0.55
CA VAL A 78 11.01 -19.00 0.53
C VAL A 78 12.41 -18.78 -0.05
N SER A 79 13.06 -17.69 0.36
CA SER A 79 14.44 -17.38 0.01
C SER A 79 15.41 -17.88 1.09
N ASP A 80 15.07 -17.72 2.37
CA ASP A 80 15.77 -18.30 3.50
C ASP A 80 14.75 -19.00 4.43
N PRO A 81 14.88 -20.30 4.73
CA PRO A 81 13.96 -21.01 5.61
C PRO A 81 14.16 -20.72 7.12
N GLY A 82 15.17 -19.93 7.52
CA GLY A 82 15.42 -19.52 8.89
C GLY A 82 16.02 -20.61 9.79
N ASP A 83 16.10 -20.30 11.09
CA ASP A 83 16.72 -21.14 12.12
C ASP A 83 15.87 -22.37 12.50
N GLU A 84 16.50 -23.42 13.04
CA GLU A 84 15.77 -24.53 13.67
C GLU A 84 15.28 -24.15 15.09
N PRO A 85 14.10 -24.65 15.54
CA PRO A 85 13.21 -25.58 14.85
C PRO A 85 12.29 -24.87 13.84
N ARG A 86 12.14 -25.49 12.67
CA ARG A 86 11.20 -25.04 11.64
C ARG A 86 9.85 -25.71 11.79
N ALA A 87 8.79 -24.99 11.49
CA ALA A 87 7.41 -25.47 11.56
C ALA A 87 6.60 -24.92 10.39
N LEU A 88 5.58 -25.69 9.99
CA LEU A 88 4.65 -25.27 8.95
C LEU A 88 3.72 -24.20 9.50
N MET A 89 3.66 -23.04 8.84
CA MET A 89 2.73 -21.97 9.16
C MET A 89 1.44 -22.14 8.37
N GLU A 90 0.54 -22.98 8.87
CA GLU A 90 -0.76 -23.22 8.24
C GLU A 90 -1.87 -22.58 9.07
N LEU A 91 -2.75 -21.79 8.43
CA LEU A 91 -3.91 -21.21 9.09
C LEU A 91 -4.83 -22.34 9.57
N SER A 92 -5.37 -22.24 10.77
CA SER A 92 -6.28 -23.22 11.37
C SER A 92 -7.47 -22.57 12.10
N PRO A 93 -8.20 -21.63 11.44
CA PRO A 93 -9.36 -21.01 12.07
C PRO A 93 -10.51 -21.99 12.25
N THR A 94 -11.44 -21.63 13.10
CA THR A 94 -12.72 -22.31 13.29
C THR A 94 -13.84 -21.47 12.69
N ALA A 95 -14.79 -22.13 12.00
CA ALA A 95 -15.99 -21.45 11.53
C ALA A 95 -16.76 -20.83 12.71
N GLY A 96 -17.13 -19.56 12.58
CA GLY A 96 -17.72 -18.74 13.62
C GLY A 96 -16.71 -17.92 14.42
N ASP A 97 -15.40 -18.11 14.24
CA ASP A 97 -14.40 -17.20 14.78
C ASP A 97 -14.60 -15.81 14.18
N ALA A 98 -14.50 -14.77 15.01
CA ALA A 98 -14.64 -13.39 14.57
C ALA A 98 -13.64 -12.49 15.30
N ALA A 99 -13.15 -11.48 14.61
CA ALA A 99 -12.32 -10.43 15.19
C ALA A 99 -12.74 -9.07 14.65
N ALA A 100 -12.69 -8.08 15.52
CA ALA A 100 -12.86 -6.69 15.17
C ALA A 100 -11.48 -6.01 15.14
N VAL A 101 -11.22 -5.24 14.08
CA VAL A 101 -9.99 -4.47 13.93
C VAL A 101 -10.33 -3.03 13.57
N ASP A 102 -9.54 -2.09 14.06
CA ASP A 102 -9.54 -0.70 13.61
C ASP A 102 -8.28 -0.46 12.77
N MET A 103 -8.49 0.05 11.56
CA MET A 103 -7.45 0.48 10.65
C MET A 103 -7.42 2.01 10.63
N ARG A 104 -6.32 2.59 11.10
CA ARG A 104 -6.03 4.01 10.99
C ARG A 104 -5.16 4.24 9.77
N MET A 105 -5.55 5.20 8.93
CA MET A 105 -4.82 5.58 7.72
C MET A 105 -4.56 7.08 7.71
N VAL A 106 -3.32 7.46 7.40
CA VAL A 106 -2.93 8.83 7.09
C VAL A 106 -2.36 8.85 5.69
N THR A 107 -2.83 9.78 4.86
CA THR A 107 -2.34 9.91 3.48
C THR A 107 -1.89 11.34 3.26
N THR A 108 -0.64 11.48 2.83
CA THR A 108 -0.09 12.74 2.34
C THR A 108 0.12 12.60 0.85
N THR A 109 -0.40 13.55 0.08
CA THR A 109 -0.24 13.54 -1.39
C THR A 109 0.18 14.92 -1.84
N THR A 110 1.35 15.01 -2.46
CA THR A 110 1.79 16.20 -3.19
C THR A 110 1.70 15.94 -4.68
N ALA A 111 1.34 16.95 -5.45
CA ALA A 111 1.26 16.83 -6.90
C ALA A 111 1.81 18.10 -7.56
N SER A 112 2.43 17.94 -8.73
CA SER A 112 2.85 19.03 -9.62
C SER A 112 2.25 18.82 -11.01
N VAL A 113 1.88 19.92 -11.67
CA VAL A 113 1.39 19.92 -13.05
C VAL A 113 2.31 20.79 -13.88
N ASP A 114 2.93 20.23 -14.91
CA ASP A 114 3.95 20.87 -15.73
C ASP A 114 5.07 21.52 -14.90
N GLY A 115 5.47 20.83 -13.82
CA GLY A 115 6.46 21.30 -12.85
C GLY A 115 5.99 22.44 -11.93
N GLN A 116 4.70 22.77 -11.94
CA GLN A 116 4.09 23.73 -11.01
C GLN A 116 3.41 22.98 -9.86
N ASP A 117 3.84 23.23 -8.63
CA ASP A 117 3.23 22.63 -7.44
C ASP A 117 1.73 22.95 -7.36
N SER A 118 0.93 21.90 -7.23
CA SER A 118 -0.48 21.99 -6.91
C SER A 118 -0.65 22.16 -5.40
N PRO A 119 -1.64 22.96 -4.93
CA PRO A 119 -1.90 23.08 -3.51
C PRO A 119 -2.19 21.71 -2.89
N THR A 120 -1.34 21.30 -1.96
CA THR A 120 -1.50 20.09 -1.16
C THR A 120 -2.71 20.27 -0.25
N MET A 121 -3.67 19.35 -0.31
CA MET A 121 -4.71 19.25 0.70
C MET A 121 -4.37 18.07 1.59
N PRO A 122 -3.92 18.29 2.84
CA PRO A 122 -3.68 17.19 3.75
C PRO A 122 -5.00 16.45 3.97
N ALA A 123 -5.02 15.15 3.66
CA ALA A 123 -6.18 14.34 3.96
C ALA A 123 -6.23 14.14 5.49
N PRO A 124 -7.36 14.42 6.14
CA PRO A 124 -7.50 14.12 7.56
C PRO A 124 -7.33 12.61 7.79
N PRO A 125 -6.74 12.18 8.92
CA PRO A 125 -6.65 10.77 9.26
C PRO A 125 -8.02 10.11 9.28
N MET A 126 -8.08 8.89 8.75
CA MET A 126 -9.29 8.08 8.71
C MET A 126 -9.13 6.87 9.62
N ILE A 127 -10.19 6.51 10.33
CA ILE A 127 -10.27 5.28 11.12
C ILE A 127 -11.41 4.44 10.56
N MET A 128 -11.11 3.24 10.09
CA MET A 128 -12.07 2.28 9.57
C MET A 128 -12.10 1.05 10.48
N GLY A 129 -13.24 0.78 11.10
CA GLY A 129 -13.48 -0.44 11.84
C GLY A 129 -14.10 -1.50 10.95
N MET A 130 -13.55 -2.71 11.06
CA MET A 130 -13.97 -3.87 10.33
C MET A 130 -14.24 -5.02 11.30
N VAL A 131 -15.24 -5.84 11.00
CA VAL A 131 -15.45 -7.13 11.65
C VAL A 131 -15.24 -8.21 10.60
N VAL A 132 -14.29 -9.09 10.86
CA VAL A 132 -14.02 -10.27 10.02
C VAL A 132 -14.59 -11.49 10.74
N THR A 133 -15.42 -12.26 10.04
CA THR A 133 -16.03 -13.50 10.55
C THR A 133 -15.66 -14.65 9.63
N VAL A 134 -15.20 -15.77 10.19
CA VAL A 134 -14.93 -16.99 9.44
C VAL A 134 -16.24 -17.74 9.22
N ASP A 135 -16.70 -17.82 7.99
CA ASP A 135 -17.97 -18.46 7.66
C ASP A 135 -17.82 -19.98 7.50
N ALA A 136 -16.77 -20.39 6.79
CA ALA A 136 -16.52 -21.78 6.46
C ALA A 136 -15.02 -22.07 6.35
N VAL A 137 -14.64 -23.29 6.72
CA VAL A 137 -13.28 -23.81 6.58
C VAL A 137 -13.40 -25.18 5.92
N THR A 138 -12.73 -25.33 4.80
CA THR A 138 -12.63 -26.60 4.04
C THR A 138 -11.19 -27.10 4.07
N ASP A 139 -10.92 -28.20 3.38
CA ASP A 139 -9.55 -28.74 3.29
C ASP A 139 -8.60 -27.80 2.51
N ASP A 140 -9.12 -27.00 1.57
CA ASP A 140 -8.32 -26.16 0.67
C ASP A 140 -8.51 -24.66 0.90
N GLU A 141 -9.70 -24.24 1.35
CA GLU A 141 -10.13 -22.83 1.38
C GLU A 141 -10.76 -22.42 2.72
N ILE A 142 -10.61 -21.13 3.04
CA ILE A 142 -11.23 -20.42 4.17
C ILE A 142 -12.10 -19.31 3.57
N THR A 143 -13.39 -19.31 3.88
CA THR A 143 -14.33 -18.26 3.47
C THR A 143 -14.65 -17.38 4.66
N MET A 144 -14.59 -16.07 4.45
CA MET A 144 -14.84 -15.05 5.47
C MET A 144 -15.81 -14.00 4.98
N THR A 145 -16.58 -13.44 5.91
CA THR A 145 -17.35 -12.22 5.72
C THR A 145 -16.64 -11.07 6.42
N VAL A 146 -16.50 -9.96 5.71
CA VAL A 146 -15.97 -8.70 6.20
C VAL A 146 -17.11 -7.70 6.24
N GLU A 147 -17.33 -7.06 7.39
CA GLU A 147 -18.32 -5.99 7.56
C GLU A 147 -17.61 -4.71 7.99
N TYR A 148 -17.87 -3.61 7.29
CA TYR A 148 -17.48 -2.28 7.75
C TYR A 148 -18.52 -1.77 8.74
N ASP A 149 -18.19 -1.66 10.00
CA ASP A 149 -19.14 -1.27 11.05
C ASP A 149 -18.82 0.10 11.68
N ARG A 150 -17.70 0.71 11.29
CA ARG A 150 -17.25 2.01 11.79
C ARG A 150 -16.40 2.73 10.74
N VAL A 151 -16.68 4.02 10.52
CA VAL A 151 -15.77 4.90 9.79
C VAL A 151 -15.78 6.27 10.45
N GLU A 152 -14.61 6.84 10.73
CA GLU A 152 -14.46 8.16 11.32
C GLU A 152 -13.35 8.95 10.64
N VAL A 153 -13.54 10.26 10.48
CA VAL A 153 -12.53 11.18 9.98
C VAL A 153 -12.13 12.16 11.06
N GLU A 154 -10.85 12.20 11.39
CA GLU A 154 -10.33 13.12 12.40
C GLU A 154 -10.23 14.54 11.84
N GLY A 155 -11.09 15.44 12.32
CA GLY A 155 -11.07 16.85 11.89
C GLY A 155 -11.62 17.07 10.47
N GLY A 156 -12.27 16.07 9.88
CA GLY A 156 -12.98 16.20 8.61
C GLY A 156 -14.22 17.07 8.70
N ASP A 157 -14.68 17.58 7.55
CA ASP A 157 -15.94 18.30 7.48
C ASP A 157 -17.15 17.33 7.53
N ALA A 158 -18.30 17.85 7.94
CA ALA A 158 -19.51 17.04 8.12
C ALA A 158 -20.02 16.39 6.81
N SER A 159 -19.66 16.93 5.64
CA SER A 159 -20.08 16.35 4.37
C SER A 159 -19.23 15.14 4.00
N MET A 160 -17.93 15.16 4.29
CA MET A 160 -17.05 14.00 4.15
C MET A 160 -17.49 12.85 5.07
N GLN A 161 -17.79 13.16 6.34
CA GLN A 161 -18.27 12.14 7.29
C GLN A 161 -19.58 11.49 6.81
N ALA A 162 -20.53 12.27 6.28
CA ALA A 162 -21.79 11.73 5.79
C ALA A 162 -21.64 10.77 4.59
N ILE A 163 -20.62 10.97 3.75
CA ILE A 163 -20.28 10.06 2.66
C ILE A 163 -19.72 8.75 3.23
N LEU A 164 -18.85 8.83 4.22
CA LEU A 164 -18.21 7.66 4.83
C LEU A 164 -19.18 6.86 5.71
N ASP A 165 -20.13 7.52 6.37
CA ASP A 165 -21.23 6.86 7.09
C ASP A 165 -22.05 5.95 6.17
N SER A 166 -22.11 6.25 4.86
CA SER A 166 -22.80 5.39 3.89
C SER A 166 -22.07 4.07 3.62
N MET A 167 -20.81 3.94 4.05
CA MET A 167 -20.05 2.69 3.97
C MET A 167 -20.35 1.74 5.13
N ILE A 168 -20.93 2.23 6.22
CA ILE A 168 -21.25 1.41 7.38
C ILE A 168 -22.37 0.41 7.01
N GLY A 169 -22.15 -0.86 7.32
CA GLY A 169 -23.00 -1.98 6.97
C GLY A 169 -22.72 -2.56 5.58
N ILE A 170 -21.72 -2.06 4.85
CA ILE A 170 -21.23 -2.74 3.66
C ILE A 170 -20.54 -4.03 4.08
N THR A 171 -20.97 -5.12 3.48
CA THR A 171 -20.41 -6.45 3.70
C THR A 171 -19.71 -6.94 2.44
N GLY A 172 -18.62 -7.68 2.59
CA GLY A 172 -17.98 -8.42 1.52
C GLY A 172 -17.66 -9.85 1.94
N THR A 173 -17.51 -10.73 0.96
CA THR A 173 -17.00 -12.08 1.16
C THR A 173 -15.59 -12.16 0.60
N VAL A 174 -14.69 -12.80 1.33
CA VAL A 174 -13.30 -13.07 0.92
C VAL A 174 -13.02 -14.55 1.10
N THR A 175 -12.44 -15.18 0.07
CA THR A 175 -11.96 -16.56 0.11
C THR A 175 -10.45 -16.57 -0.01
N THR A 176 -9.78 -17.31 0.88
CA THR A 176 -8.35 -17.54 0.84
C THR A 176 -8.03 -19.03 0.84
N THR A 177 -6.82 -19.38 0.43
CA THR A 177 -6.26 -20.72 0.68
C THR A 177 -6.00 -20.93 2.18
N ARG A 178 -5.66 -22.16 2.58
CA ARG A 178 -5.13 -22.49 3.92
C ARG A 178 -3.80 -21.80 4.26
N SER A 179 -3.06 -21.36 3.25
CA SER A 179 -1.84 -20.55 3.42
C SER A 179 -2.13 -19.05 3.47
N GLY A 180 -3.39 -18.61 3.35
CA GLY A 180 -3.76 -17.19 3.37
C GLY A 180 -3.56 -16.48 2.03
N ALA A 181 -3.36 -17.20 0.92
CA ALA A 181 -3.35 -16.58 -0.40
C ALA A 181 -4.77 -16.21 -0.84
N PHE A 182 -4.97 -14.99 -1.33
CA PHE A 182 -6.25 -14.54 -1.86
C PHE A 182 -6.68 -15.37 -3.07
N VAL A 183 -7.93 -15.86 -3.05
CA VAL A 183 -8.54 -16.62 -4.16
C VAL A 183 -9.59 -15.77 -4.86
N GLU A 184 -10.55 -15.24 -4.10
CA GLU A 184 -11.59 -14.35 -4.61
C GLU A 184 -12.13 -13.44 -3.52
N GLY A 185 -12.72 -12.33 -3.93
CA GLY A 185 -13.34 -11.35 -3.05
C GLY A 185 -14.48 -10.67 -3.77
N LYS A 186 -15.54 -10.34 -3.03
CA LYS A 186 -16.71 -9.65 -3.57
C LYS A 186 -17.36 -8.78 -2.51
N ILE A 187 -17.68 -7.54 -2.86
CA ILE A 187 -18.46 -6.64 -2.01
C ILE A 187 -19.95 -6.75 -2.38
N ASP A 188 -20.82 -6.80 -1.38
CA ASP A 188 -22.25 -6.66 -1.58
C ASP A 188 -22.60 -5.20 -1.86
N THR A 189 -22.87 -4.92 -3.14
CA THR A 189 -23.23 -3.59 -3.63
C THR A 189 -24.73 -3.40 -3.77
N ALA A 190 -25.57 -4.36 -3.33
CA ALA A 190 -27.02 -4.27 -3.50
C ALA A 190 -27.66 -3.09 -2.75
N SER A 191 -27.03 -2.64 -1.68
CA SER A 191 -27.43 -1.49 -0.85
C SER A 191 -26.71 -0.19 -1.19
N VAL A 192 -25.73 -0.22 -2.10
CA VAL A 192 -24.83 0.90 -2.39
C VAL A 192 -25.33 1.72 -3.59
N ASP A 193 -25.19 3.04 -3.52
CA ASP A 193 -25.52 3.93 -4.64
C ASP A 193 -24.61 3.62 -5.85
N PRO A 194 -25.14 3.51 -7.08
CA PRO A 194 -24.35 3.17 -8.27
C PRO A 194 -23.22 4.17 -8.56
N THR A 195 -23.27 5.38 -8.01
CA THR A 195 -22.17 6.36 -8.11
C THR A 195 -20.90 5.94 -7.36
N ILE A 196 -21.03 5.06 -6.36
CA ILE A 196 -19.91 4.56 -5.53
C ILE A 196 -19.37 3.22 -6.07
N ALA A 197 -19.98 2.65 -7.11
CA ALA A 197 -19.57 1.37 -7.69
C ALA A 197 -18.09 1.30 -8.15
N PRO A 198 -17.48 2.37 -8.73
CA PRO A 198 -16.04 2.38 -9.02
C PRO A 198 -15.19 2.29 -7.75
N THR A 199 -15.58 3.00 -6.70
CA THR A 199 -14.91 2.97 -5.39
C THR A 199 -15.02 1.58 -4.75
N MET A 200 -16.15 0.90 -4.91
CA MET A 200 -16.32 -0.47 -4.40
C MET A 200 -15.41 -1.48 -5.10
N GLN A 201 -15.26 -1.39 -6.43
CA GLN A 201 -14.28 -2.23 -7.15
C GLN A 201 -12.85 -1.99 -6.66
N GLN A 202 -12.51 -0.74 -6.34
CA GLN A 202 -11.21 -0.43 -5.76
C GLN A 202 -11.02 -1.07 -4.38
N PHE A 203 -12.06 -1.08 -3.53
CA PHE A 203 -12.01 -1.79 -2.24
C PHE A 203 -11.87 -3.30 -2.40
N GLU A 204 -12.52 -3.92 -3.41
CA GLU A 204 -12.32 -5.34 -3.72
C GLU A 204 -10.84 -5.65 -3.99
N SER A 205 -10.16 -4.83 -4.79
CA SER A 205 -8.71 -4.95 -5.02
C SER A 205 -7.88 -4.74 -3.74
N GLN A 206 -8.34 -3.90 -2.81
CA GLN A 206 -7.66 -3.71 -1.52
C GLN A 206 -7.82 -4.93 -0.61
N LEU A 207 -8.96 -5.63 -0.63
CA LEU A 207 -9.17 -6.85 0.16
C LEU A 207 -8.14 -7.93 -0.18
N ALA A 208 -7.72 -8.03 -1.45
CA ALA A 208 -6.67 -8.95 -1.87
C ALA A 208 -5.31 -8.65 -1.22
N ASN A 209 -5.04 -7.39 -0.87
CA ASN A 209 -3.80 -6.96 -0.23
C ASN A 209 -3.84 -7.08 1.32
N LEU A 210 -5.00 -7.39 1.92
CA LEU A 210 -5.10 -7.59 3.37
C LEU A 210 -4.63 -8.97 3.82
N THR A 211 -4.49 -9.91 2.88
CA THR A 211 -4.08 -11.28 3.19
C THR A 211 -2.57 -11.38 3.11
N VAL A 212 -1.95 -12.11 4.04
CA VAL A 212 -0.51 -12.39 4.03
C VAL A 212 -0.31 -13.85 3.64
N PRO A 213 0.14 -14.16 2.41
CA PRO A 213 0.43 -15.53 2.02
C PRO A 213 1.61 -16.08 2.82
N LEU A 214 1.37 -17.18 3.52
CA LEU A 214 2.34 -17.89 4.35
C LEU A 214 3.06 -18.97 3.53
N PRO A 215 4.34 -19.27 3.84
CA PRO A 215 5.06 -20.38 3.23
C PRO A 215 4.37 -21.73 3.41
N THR A 216 4.35 -22.55 2.36
CA THR A 216 3.87 -23.94 2.41
C THR A 216 4.97 -24.93 2.86
N GLU A 217 6.19 -24.45 3.02
CA GLU A 217 7.32 -25.19 3.57
C GLU A 217 7.55 -24.82 5.04
N PRO A 218 8.13 -25.72 5.86
CA PRO A 218 8.46 -25.39 7.25
C PRO A 218 9.51 -24.28 7.34
N VAL A 219 9.19 -23.23 8.10
CA VAL A 219 10.06 -22.07 8.35
C VAL A 219 10.32 -21.89 9.84
N GLY A 220 11.43 -21.25 10.17
CA GLY A 220 11.77 -20.87 11.54
C GLY A 220 12.06 -19.38 11.67
N ILE A 221 12.42 -18.93 12.86
CA ILE A 221 12.75 -17.52 13.11
C ILE A 221 13.87 -17.07 12.18
N GLY A 222 13.74 -15.86 11.64
CA GLY A 222 14.65 -15.29 10.64
C GLY A 222 14.39 -15.76 9.22
N ALA A 223 13.40 -16.62 8.98
CA ALA A 223 13.03 -17.01 7.63
C ALA A 223 12.55 -15.80 6.81
N THR A 224 12.92 -15.80 5.54
CA THR A 224 12.53 -14.77 4.57
C THR A 224 11.83 -15.41 3.37
N TRP A 225 10.78 -14.76 2.90
CA TRP A 225 10.08 -15.16 1.68
C TRP A 225 9.51 -13.96 0.95
N ASP A 226 9.43 -14.10 -0.36
CA ASP A 226 8.89 -13.09 -1.23
C ASP A 226 7.50 -13.47 -1.72
N VAL A 227 6.64 -12.48 -1.85
CA VAL A 227 5.31 -12.59 -2.44
C VAL A 227 5.16 -11.49 -3.48
N ALA A 228 4.80 -11.84 -4.70
CA ALA A 228 4.46 -10.87 -5.73
C ALA A 228 2.94 -10.86 -5.99
N THR A 229 2.35 -9.67 -6.03
CA THR A 229 0.94 -9.47 -6.42
C THR A 229 0.84 -8.44 -7.54
N ALA A 230 -0.01 -8.73 -8.52
CA ALA A 230 -0.46 -7.74 -9.48
C ALA A 230 -1.77 -7.12 -8.98
N VAL A 231 -1.87 -5.79 -8.98
CA VAL A 231 -3.06 -5.05 -8.56
C VAL A 231 -3.45 -4.08 -9.66
N ASP A 232 -4.65 -4.26 -10.20
CA ASP A 232 -5.22 -3.31 -11.15
C ASP A 232 -5.87 -2.12 -10.42
N SER A 233 -5.48 -0.92 -10.79
CA SER A 233 -5.99 0.33 -10.24
C SER A 233 -6.12 1.37 -11.35
N GLN A 234 -7.34 1.85 -11.59
CA GLN A 234 -7.64 2.90 -12.58
C GLN A 234 -7.17 2.57 -14.02
N GLY A 235 -7.07 1.28 -14.37
CA GLY A 235 -6.60 0.84 -15.69
C GLY A 235 -5.08 0.62 -15.77
N PHE A 236 -4.35 0.85 -14.68
CA PHE A 236 -2.93 0.53 -14.54
C PHE A 236 -2.75 -0.75 -13.73
N THR A 237 -1.77 -1.56 -14.10
CA THR A 237 -1.39 -2.76 -13.33
C THR A 237 -0.13 -2.47 -12.53
N PHE A 238 -0.25 -2.49 -11.21
CA PHE A 238 0.86 -2.35 -10.28
C PHE A 238 1.36 -3.73 -9.85
N CYS A 239 2.66 -3.95 -9.99
CA CYS A 239 3.38 -5.08 -9.44
C CYS A 239 3.93 -4.71 -8.06
N ASN A 240 3.45 -5.38 -7.02
CA ASN A 240 3.95 -5.25 -5.66
C ASN A 240 4.72 -6.51 -5.29
N THR A 241 5.95 -6.34 -4.82
CA THR A 241 6.77 -7.40 -4.22
C THR A 241 6.89 -7.12 -2.73
N PHE A 242 6.43 -8.06 -1.92
CA PHE A 242 6.56 -8.05 -0.47
C PHE A 242 7.64 -9.03 -0.05
N SER A 243 8.67 -8.56 0.65
CA SER A 243 9.70 -9.39 1.24
C SER A 243 9.44 -9.49 2.73
N TYR A 244 8.92 -10.64 3.17
CA TYR A 244 8.58 -10.89 4.57
C TYR A 244 9.76 -11.51 5.32
N THR A 245 9.91 -11.16 6.59
CA THR A 245 10.82 -11.82 7.54
C THR A 245 10.06 -12.25 8.79
N LEU A 246 10.17 -13.52 9.18
CA LEU A 246 9.58 -14.04 10.42
C LEU A 246 10.43 -13.63 11.62
N THR A 247 9.96 -12.66 12.39
CA THR A 247 10.70 -12.11 13.54
C THR A 247 10.39 -12.83 14.85
N SER A 248 9.18 -13.36 14.98
CA SER A 248 8.72 -14.12 16.15
C SER A 248 7.71 -15.19 15.74
N PHE A 249 7.77 -16.35 16.40
CA PHE A 249 6.82 -17.45 16.21
C PHE A 249 6.85 -18.41 17.40
N ASP A 250 5.69 -18.68 17.99
CA ASP A 250 5.54 -19.61 19.11
C ASP A 250 4.76 -20.90 18.77
N GLY A 251 4.42 -21.08 17.49
CA GLY A 251 3.59 -22.18 16.99
C GLY A 251 2.14 -21.78 16.70
N ASP A 252 1.69 -20.61 17.15
CA ASP A 252 0.40 -20.03 16.77
C ASP A 252 0.53 -18.53 16.50
N ALA A 253 1.02 -17.75 17.47
CA ALA A 253 1.25 -16.32 17.30
C ALA A 253 2.54 -16.07 16.53
N TYR A 254 2.48 -15.14 15.58
CA TYR A 254 3.62 -14.75 14.74
C TYR A 254 3.74 -13.24 14.61
N GLU A 255 4.96 -12.77 14.36
CA GLU A 255 5.28 -11.38 14.01
C GLU A 255 6.15 -11.36 12.77
N LEU A 256 5.77 -10.54 11.80
CA LEU A 256 6.48 -10.35 10.54
C LEU A 256 6.96 -8.90 10.44
N SER A 257 8.14 -8.71 9.86
CA SER A 257 8.47 -7.46 9.18
C SER A 257 8.34 -7.66 7.68
N ALA A 258 8.00 -6.59 6.97
CA ALA A 258 7.86 -6.61 5.52
C ALA A 258 8.53 -5.39 4.90
N ASP A 259 9.27 -5.63 3.82
CA ASP A 259 9.68 -4.59 2.87
C ASP A 259 8.78 -4.69 1.63
N VAL A 260 8.37 -3.54 1.09
CA VAL A 260 7.49 -3.46 -0.07
C VAL A 260 8.23 -2.73 -1.19
N ALA A 261 8.23 -3.32 -2.38
CA ALA A 261 8.63 -2.67 -3.61
C ALA A 261 7.46 -2.68 -4.59
N GLN A 262 7.05 -1.50 -5.04
CA GLN A 262 5.95 -1.32 -5.99
C GLN A 262 6.51 -0.78 -7.31
N ARG A 263 6.02 -1.30 -8.43
CA ARG A 263 6.32 -0.80 -9.78
C ARG A 263 5.09 -0.93 -10.66
N ALA A 264 4.92 -0.05 -11.63
CA ALA A 264 3.99 -0.28 -12.72
C ALA A 264 4.69 -0.01 -14.06
N GLU A 265 4.37 -0.83 -15.06
CA GLU A 265 4.94 -0.66 -16.40
C GLU A 265 4.26 0.52 -17.12
N PRO A 266 5.01 1.27 -17.95
CA PRO A 266 4.43 2.34 -18.74
C PRO A 266 3.30 1.84 -19.61
N THR A 267 2.16 2.52 -19.58
CA THR A 267 0.98 2.13 -20.36
C THR A 267 0.07 3.32 -20.61
N THR A 268 -0.72 3.24 -21.67
CA THR A 268 -1.64 4.30 -22.07
C THR A 268 -3.07 3.83 -21.93
N ILE A 269 -3.90 4.64 -21.28
CA ILE A 269 -5.32 4.40 -21.09
C ILE A 269 -6.14 5.58 -21.64
N GLU A 270 -7.27 5.29 -22.26
CA GLU A 270 -8.24 6.31 -22.65
C GLU A 270 -9.34 6.41 -21.59
N GLN A 271 -9.51 7.59 -20.99
CA GLN A 271 -10.54 7.86 -19.99
C GLN A 271 -11.31 9.13 -20.32
N GLY A 272 -12.63 9.02 -20.51
CA GLY A 272 -13.50 10.18 -20.65
C GLY A 272 -13.24 11.07 -21.88
N GLY A 273 -12.53 10.57 -22.89
CA GLY A 273 -12.12 11.34 -24.07
C GLY A 273 -10.76 12.06 -23.94
N ALA A 274 -10.07 11.85 -22.82
CA ALA A 274 -8.67 12.19 -22.61
C ALA A 274 -7.81 10.92 -22.67
N THR A 275 -6.54 11.07 -23.04
CA THR A 275 -5.52 10.02 -23.00
C THR A 275 -4.65 10.25 -21.77
N ALA A 276 -4.48 9.23 -20.94
CA ALA A 276 -3.51 9.25 -19.84
C ALA A 276 -2.45 8.18 -20.10
N GLU A 277 -1.20 8.60 -20.20
CA GLU A 277 -0.04 7.74 -20.31
C GLU A 277 0.67 7.71 -18.96
N LEU A 278 0.79 6.54 -18.36
CA LEU A 278 1.69 6.31 -17.24
C LEU A 278 3.11 6.22 -17.79
N ILE A 279 3.94 7.18 -17.40
CA ILE A 279 5.35 7.25 -17.79
C ILE A 279 6.15 6.35 -16.84
N GLU A 280 5.95 6.53 -15.55
CA GLU A 280 6.62 5.75 -14.51
C GLU A 280 5.74 5.71 -13.26
N ALA A 281 5.74 4.57 -12.56
CA ALA A 281 5.31 4.54 -11.18
C ALA A 281 6.16 3.55 -10.40
N SER A 282 6.63 4.01 -9.25
CA SER A 282 7.41 3.21 -8.33
C SER A 282 7.10 3.56 -6.89
N GLY A 283 7.28 2.62 -5.98
CA GLY A 283 7.09 2.85 -4.57
C GLY A 283 7.93 1.93 -3.73
N THR A 284 8.20 2.36 -2.51
CA THR A 284 8.87 1.56 -1.48
C THR A 284 8.16 1.73 -0.15
N GLY A 285 8.18 0.71 0.67
CA GLY A 285 7.61 0.79 2.00
C GLY A 285 8.18 -0.24 2.94
N THR A 286 7.91 -0.04 4.22
CA THR A 286 8.25 -0.98 5.29
C THR A 286 7.04 -1.16 6.17
N GLY A 287 6.92 -2.32 6.81
CA GLY A 287 5.85 -2.56 7.76
C GLY A 287 6.14 -3.69 8.73
N THR A 288 5.27 -3.79 9.72
CA THR A 288 5.20 -4.91 10.65
C THR A 288 3.78 -5.42 10.71
N SER A 289 3.62 -6.72 10.93
CA SER A 289 2.32 -7.31 11.17
C SER A 289 2.43 -8.41 12.22
N ALA A 290 1.38 -8.57 13.01
CA ALA A 290 1.27 -9.65 13.96
C ALA A 290 -0.11 -10.30 13.88
N GLY A 291 -0.11 -11.62 14.03
CA GLY A 291 -1.29 -12.44 13.83
C GLY A 291 -1.20 -13.75 14.59
N ARG A 292 -2.19 -14.60 14.37
CA ARG A 292 -2.25 -15.95 14.93
C ARG A 292 -2.69 -16.91 13.84
N LEU A 293 -2.12 -18.10 13.77
CA LEU A 293 -2.55 -19.11 12.80
C LEU A 293 -4.01 -19.51 13.02
N SER A 294 -4.54 -19.36 14.24
CA SER A 294 -5.96 -19.55 14.52
C SER A 294 -6.89 -18.51 13.86
N PHE A 295 -6.37 -17.46 13.20
CA PHE A 295 -7.18 -16.46 12.53
C PHE A 295 -6.55 -15.99 11.21
N PRO A 296 -7.32 -15.93 10.12
CA PRO A 296 -6.77 -15.75 8.76
C PRO A 296 -6.25 -14.35 8.44
N VAL A 297 -6.48 -13.35 9.30
CA VAL A 297 -6.02 -11.97 9.10
C VAL A 297 -5.13 -11.51 10.25
N ALA A 298 -4.18 -10.63 9.94
CA ALA A 298 -3.39 -9.95 10.96
C ALA A 298 -4.31 -9.07 11.83
N ILE A 299 -4.05 -9.04 13.14
CA ILE A 299 -4.87 -8.30 14.11
C ILE A 299 -4.19 -7.00 14.56
N SER A 300 -2.90 -6.86 14.28
CA SER A 300 -2.16 -5.64 14.51
C SER A 300 -1.01 -5.48 13.51
N GLY A 301 -0.60 -4.25 13.27
CA GLY A 301 0.53 -3.96 12.40
C GLY A 301 0.65 -2.48 12.11
N SER A 302 1.73 -2.11 11.45
CA SER A 302 1.93 -0.76 10.93
C SER A 302 2.63 -0.83 9.58
N SER A 303 2.40 0.15 8.72
CA SER A 303 3.18 0.29 7.50
C SER A 303 3.35 1.75 7.11
N ASP A 304 4.47 2.01 6.45
CA ASP A 304 4.84 3.28 5.87
C ASP A 304 5.21 3.01 4.42
N THR A 305 4.49 3.62 3.48
CA THR A 305 4.73 3.44 2.04
C THR A 305 4.84 4.80 1.37
N ASN A 306 5.84 4.95 0.50
CA ASN A 306 6.02 6.10 -0.37
C ASN A 306 5.91 5.63 -1.82
N THR A 307 5.08 6.31 -2.61
CA THR A 307 4.87 6.01 -4.03
C THR A 307 5.02 7.29 -4.84
N SER A 308 5.79 7.22 -5.92
CA SER A 308 5.94 8.24 -6.94
C SER A 308 5.25 7.79 -8.23
N ILE A 309 4.48 8.67 -8.85
CA ILE A 309 3.73 8.42 -10.08
C ILE A 309 3.93 9.60 -11.02
N GLU A 310 4.40 9.33 -12.24
CA GLU A 310 4.49 10.29 -13.33
C GLU A 310 3.56 9.89 -14.48
N MET A 311 2.69 10.80 -14.90
CA MET A 311 1.75 10.59 -16.00
C MET A 311 1.75 11.77 -16.96
N ALA A 312 1.59 11.50 -18.26
CA ALA A 312 1.19 12.50 -19.24
C ALA A 312 -0.31 12.39 -19.52
N VAL A 313 -1.02 13.52 -19.45
CA VAL A 313 -2.46 13.61 -19.70
C VAL A 313 -2.71 14.54 -20.88
N ASP A 314 -3.36 14.03 -21.93
CA ASP A 314 -3.84 14.79 -23.08
C ASP A 314 -5.37 14.85 -23.05
N ASP A 315 -5.92 16.03 -22.77
CA ASP A 315 -7.37 16.26 -22.75
C ASP A 315 -7.98 16.61 -24.12
N GLY A 316 -7.20 16.45 -25.19
CA GLY A 316 -7.52 16.81 -26.57
C GLY A 316 -7.27 18.29 -26.89
N SER A 317 -6.79 19.08 -25.93
CA SER A 317 -6.46 20.49 -26.10
C SER A 317 -5.02 20.83 -25.72
N THR A 318 -4.50 20.25 -24.63
CA THR A 318 -3.14 20.46 -24.13
C THR A 318 -2.67 19.18 -23.45
N GLU A 319 -1.41 18.81 -23.69
CA GLU A 319 -0.71 17.76 -22.95
C GLU A 319 -0.12 18.36 -21.68
N GLN A 320 -0.35 17.71 -20.55
CA GLN A 320 0.16 18.10 -19.23
C GLN A 320 0.89 16.92 -18.60
N THR A 321 2.03 17.19 -17.97
CA THR A 321 2.71 16.20 -17.13
C THR A 321 2.24 16.37 -15.68
N LEU A 322 1.74 15.30 -15.09
CA LEU A 322 1.33 15.21 -13.69
C LEU A 322 2.32 14.32 -12.95
N GLU A 323 3.02 14.88 -11.98
CA GLU A 323 3.84 14.11 -11.04
C GLU A 323 3.12 14.10 -9.68
N MET A 324 3.06 12.93 -9.04
CA MET A 324 2.43 12.76 -7.74
C MET A 324 3.33 11.95 -6.83
N GLU A 325 3.54 12.47 -5.63
CA GLU A 325 4.21 11.76 -4.54
C GLU A 325 3.17 11.51 -3.46
N MET A 326 3.07 10.26 -3.02
CA MET A 326 2.11 9.80 -2.03
C MET A 326 2.85 9.10 -0.90
N ALA A 327 2.62 9.54 0.34
CA ALA A 327 3.01 8.83 1.54
C ALA A 327 1.76 8.30 2.24
N ILE A 328 1.74 7.01 2.54
CA ILE A 328 0.66 6.33 3.26
C ILE A 328 1.23 5.75 4.53
N GLU A 329 0.68 6.16 5.67
CA GLU A 329 0.92 5.53 6.97
C GLU A 329 -0.34 4.77 7.34
N MET A 330 -0.20 3.49 7.69
CA MET A 330 -1.30 2.64 8.12
C MET A 330 -0.96 2.01 9.47
N GLU A 331 -1.96 1.93 10.34
CA GLU A 331 -1.89 1.18 11.59
C GLU A 331 -3.14 0.29 11.68
N ILE A 332 -2.93 -0.98 12.01
CA ILE A 332 -4.00 -1.93 12.31
C ILE A 332 -3.90 -2.23 13.81
N SER A 333 -5.03 -2.21 14.49
CA SER A 333 -5.12 -2.51 15.91
C SER A 333 -6.35 -3.37 16.20
N PRO A 334 -6.26 -4.28 17.18
CA PRO A 334 -7.42 -5.06 17.60
C PRO A 334 -8.42 -4.13 18.30
N ARG A 335 -9.70 -4.31 18.00
CA ARG A 335 -10.78 -3.59 18.65
C ARG A 335 -11.46 -4.47 19.70
N GLU A 336 -11.53 -3.96 20.93
CA GLU A 336 -12.14 -4.63 22.10
C GLU A 336 -13.68 -4.66 22.06
#